data_AF-A0A953VVG4-F1
#
_entry.id   AF-A0A953VVG4-F1
#
_cell.length_a   1.000
_cell.length_b   1.000
_cell.length_c   1.000
_cell.angle_alpha   90.00
_cell.angle_beta   90.00
_cell.angle_gamma   90.00
#
_symmetry.space_group_name_H-M   'P 1'
#
loop_
_entity.id
_entity.type
_entity.pdbx_description
1 polymer ?
#
loop_
_entity_poly.entity_id
_entity_poly.type
_entity_poly.pdbx_seq_one_letter_code
_entity_poly.pdbx_strand_id
1 'polypeptide(L)'
;MLRQAAALLVLVAAPAAAQIYSDAELARTRERAAPSLQAMLEQDVTLNLPREYRQDAAQLRLVFPVRGPSPLAFWAIPETGEIYLPLESIRFFDDIATLHAWFEHNGCDPGMIQSYLWSLLGQGRDLPAPLDAFRIDREVALAEPFTEDVSGKILSSGMLFILLHEAGHQLLGHEGGLSGTLSQSQETEADLFALEHFTRIGAWPVGVIFFFQTLWWLDPFGEAVAGGTHPVTAARLEAIAAAMQARPEAFSFSEPDPAKARMQTLAIAENVATLADIAGDETFRRFMIDTVTTSYPPDGFAMACPSD
;
A
#
# COMPACT_ATOMS: atom_id res chain seq x y z
N MET A 1 8.08 -17.20 -43.08
CA MET A 1 9.22 -17.43 -42.17
C MET A 1 8.79 -16.98 -40.77
N LEU A 2 8.27 -17.88 -39.94
CA LEU A 2 7.84 -17.59 -38.58
C LEU A 2 9.06 -17.50 -37.66
N ARG A 3 9.29 -16.35 -37.03
CA ARG A 3 10.28 -16.19 -35.96
C ARG A 3 9.60 -16.55 -34.64
N GLN A 4 9.95 -17.70 -34.09
CA GLN A 4 9.62 -18.06 -32.71
C GLN A 4 10.51 -17.22 -31.78
N ALA A 5 9.91 -16.32 -31.01
CA ALA A 5 10.57 -15.70 -29.87
C ALA A 5 10.45 -16.67 -28.69
N ALA A 6 11.56 -17.30 -28.31
CA ALA A 6 11.66 -18.07 -27.08
C ALA A 6 11.80 -17.09 -25.91
N ALA A 7 10.72 -16.91 -25.14
CA ALA A 7 10.81 -16.26 -23.84
C ALA A 7 11.54 -17.21 -22.88
N LEU A 8 12.78 -16.88 -22.54
CA LEU A 8 13.50 -17.53 -21.46
C LEU A 8 12.91 -17.02 -20.14
N LEU A 9 12.07 -17.82 -19.48
CA LEU A 9 11.79 -17.65 -18.06
C LEU A 9 13.06 -18.04 -17.29
N VAL A 10 13.83 -17.05 -16.87
CA VAL A 10 14.83 -17.27 -15.82
C VAL A 10 14.08 -17.34 -14.50
N LEU A 11 13.77 -18.55 -14.06
CA LEU A 11 13.39 -18.83 -12.66
C LEU A 11 14.62 -18.58 -11.79
N VAL A 12 14.85 -17.34 -11.41
CA VAL A 12 15.69 -17.04 -10.26
C VAL A 12 14.93 -17.60 -9.07
N ALA A 13 15.43 -18.69 -8.48
CA ALA A 13 14.95 -19.16 -7.20
C ALA A 13 15.30 -18.07 -6.17
N ALA A 14 14.39 -17.12 -5.98
CA ALA A 14 14.43 -16.23 -4.84
C ALA A 14 14.49 -17.12 -3.59
N PRO A 15 15.31 -16.78 -2.58
CA PRO A 15 15.21 -17.45 -1.28
C PRO A 15 13.74 -17.41 -0.89
N ALA A 16 13.18 -18.55 -0.48
CA ALA A 16 11.81 -18.60 -0.01
C ALA A 16 11.68 -17.55 1.09
N ALA A 17 11.04 -16.43 0.78
CA ALA A 17 10.69 -15.43 1.78
C ALA A 17 10.00 -16.20 2.91
N ALA A 18 10.48 -15.98 4.14
CA ALA A 18 9.88 -16.64 5.29
C ALA A 18 8.37 -16.42 5.22
N GLN A 19 7.62 -17.53 5.28
CA GLN A 19 6.17 -17.46 5.17
C GLN A 19 5.65 -16.74 6.42
N ILE A 20 5.23 -15.49 6.25
CA ILE A 20 4.77 -14.63 7.36
C ILE A 20 3.46 -15.18 7.93
N TYR A 21 2.63 -15.79 7.06
CA TYR A 21 1.32 -16.30 7.39
C TYR A 21 1.14 -17.77 7.00
N SER A 22 0.38 -18.50 7.82
CA SER A 22 -0.06 -19.86 7.51
C SER A 22 -1.08 -19.91 6.39
N ASP A 23 -1.17 -21.05 5.70
CA ASP A 23 -2.17 -21.24 4.64
C ASP A 23 -3.62 -21.11 5.14
N ALA A 24 -3.87 -21.45 6.42
CA ALA A 24 -5.18 -21.31 7.04
C ALA A 24 -5.56 -19.84 7.26
N GLU A 25 -4.61 -18.99 7.63
CA GLU A 25 -4.83 -17.54 7.70
C GLU A 25 -5.11 -16.96 6.32
N LEU A 26 -4.32 -17.33 5.32
CA LEU A 26 -4.51 -16.84 3.95
C LEU A 26 -5.85 -17.32 3.35
N ALA A 27 -6.31 -18.52 3.69
CA ALA A 27 -7.65 -18.99 3.32
C ALA A 27 -8.76 -18.11 3.91
N ARG A 28 -8.67 -17.76 5.21
CA ARG A 28 -9.60 -16.81 5.85
C ARG A 28 -9.54 -15.42 5.22
N THR A 29 -8.33 -14.94 4.89
CA THR A 29 -8.15 -13.68 4.16
C THR A 29 -8.87 -13.73 2.82
N ARG A 30 -8.76 -14.84 2.06
CA ARG A 30 -9.49 -15.00 0.78
C ARG A 30 -11.00 -14.90 0.97
N GLU A 31 -11.55 -15.65 1.93
CA GLU A 31 -12.98 -15.71 2.19
C GLU A 31 -13.57 -14.32 2.51
N ARG A 32 -12.82 -13.49 3.24
CA ARG A 32 -13.23 -12.13 3.60
C ARG A 32 -12.95 -11.11 2.50
N ALA A 33 -11.69 -11.02 2.06
CA ALA A 33 -11.22 -9.90 1.25
C ALA A 33 -11.62 -10.02 -0.23
N ALA A 34 -11.57 -11.22 -0.81
CA ALA A 34 -11.79 -11.37 -2.25
C ALA A 34 -13.19 -10.92 -2.70
N PRO A 35 -14.30 -11.29 -2.02
CA PRO A 35 -15.63 -10.78 -2.37
C PRO A 35 -15.75 -9.26 -2.21
N SER A 36 -15.17 -8.70 -1.15
CA SER A 36 -15.21 -7.25 -0.90
C SER A 36 -14.44 -6.47 -1.96
N LEU A 37 -13.25 -6.93 -2.35
CA LEU A 37 -12.43 -6.29 -3.38
C LEU A 37 -13.05 -6.44 -4.78
N GLN A 38 -13.70 -7.58 -5.06
CA GLN A 38 -14.48 -7.75 -6.28
C GLN A 38 -15.65 -6.76 -6.33
N ALA A 39 -16.40 -6.62 -5.23
CA ALA A 39 -17.47 -5.64 -5.13
C ALA A 39 -16.93 -4.20 -5.27
N MET A 40 -15.77 -3.88 -4.68
CA MET A 40 -15.12 -2.58 -4.82
C MET A 40 -14.75 -2.29 -6.28
N LEU A 41 -14.17 -3.25 -7.02
CA LEU A 41 -13.89 -3.07 -8.45
C LEU A 41 -15.16 -2.80 -9.27
N GLU A 42 -16.21 -3.57 -9.00
CA GLU A 42 -17.45 -3.50 -9.78
C GLU A 42 -18.28 -2.26 -9.46
N GLN A 43 -18.45 -1.95 -8.17
CA GLN A 43 -19.42 -0.97 -7.69
C GLN A 43 -18.79 0.39 -7.43
N ASP A 44 -17.61 0.41 -6.81
CA ASP A 44 -16.96 1.65 -6.42
C ASP A 44 -16.07 2.16 -7.55
N VAL A 45 -15.25 1.30 -8.15
CA VAL A 45 -14.35 1.68 -9.25
C VAL A 45 -15.13 1.85 -10.55
N THR A 46 -15.66 0.76 -11.12
CA THR A 46 -16.16 0.74 -12.50
C THR A 46 -17.34 1.72 -12.72
N LEU A 47 -18.26 1.84 -11.76
CA LEU A 47 -19.42 2.71 -11.92
C LEU A 47 -19.10 4.21 -11.77
N ASN A 48 -18.08 4.56 -11.00
CA ASN A 48 -17.69 5.96 -10.75
C ASN A 48 -16.59 6.47 -11.69
N LEU A 49 -16.03 5.61 -12.56
CA LEU A 49 -15.11 6.04 -13.61
C LEU A 49 -15.80 6.93 -14.66
N PRO A 50 -15.03 7.84 -15.32
CA PRO A 50 -15.46 8.51 -16.55
C PRO A 50 -15.99 7.51 -17.60
N ARG A 51 -16.97 7.93 -18.40
CA ARG A 51 -17.68 7.03 -19.33
C ARG A 51 -16.75 6.34 -20.32
N GLU A 52 -15.72 7.05 -20.75
CA GLU A 52 -14.67 6.59 -21.65
C GLU A 52 -13.90 5.37 -21.10
N TYR A 53 -13.75 5.24 -19.78
CA TYR A 53 -13.01 4.12 -19.18
C TYR A 53 -13.90 2.93 -18.79
N ARG A 54 -15.23 3.11 -18.71
CA ARG A 54 -16.11 2.07 -18.12
C ARG A 54 -16.13 0.77 -18.87
N GLN A 55 -16.07 0.83 -20.21
CA GLN A 55 -16.10 -0.37 -21.03
C GLN A 55 -14.85 -1.22 -20.82
N ASP A 56 -13.69 -0.58 -20.76
CA ASP A 56 -12.40 -1.24 -20.55
C ASP A 56 -12.25 -1.71 -19.10
N ALA A 57 -12.70 -0.89 -18.14
CA ALA A 57 -12.71 -1.24 -16.72
C ALA A 57 -13.59 -2.46 -16.43
N ALA A 58 -14.71 -2.62 -17.15
CA ALA A 58 -15.58 -3.79 -17.02
C ALA A 58 -14.93 -5.11 -17.49
N GLN A 59 -13.77 -5.05 -18.16
CA GLN A 59 -12.99 -6.24 -18.54
C GLN A 59 -11.90 -6.60 -17.53
N LEU A 60 -11.65 -5.74 -16.53
CA LEU A 60 -10.65 -6.00 -15.51
C LEU A 60 -11.06 -7.19 -14.64
N ARG A 61 -10.08 -8.02 -14.29
CA ARG A 61 -10.28 -9.22 -13.46
C ARG A 61 -9.31 -9.22 -12.29
N LEU A 62 -9.83 -9.49 -11.09
CA LEU A 62 -8.99 -9.68 -9.92
C LEU A 62 -8.51 -11.12 -9.82
N VAL A 63 -7.21 -11.28 -9.59
CA VAL A 63 -6.57 -12.57 -9.33
C VAL A 63 -5.96 -12.53 -7.94
N PHE A 64 -6.29 -13.52 -7.12
CA PHE A 64 -5.83 -13.61 -5.74
C PHE A 64 -4.86 -14.78 -5.57
N PRO A 65 -3.58 -14.66 -5.99
CA PRO A 65 -2.59 -15.68 -5.66
C PRO A 65 -2.41 -15.76 -4.14
N VAL A 66 -1.97 -16.92 -3.63
CA VAL A 66 -1.77 -17.07 -2.18
C VAL A 66 -0.65 -16.16 -1.69
N ARG A 67 0.44 -16.05 -2.45
CA ARG A 67 1.64 -15.27 -2.12
C ARG A 67 2.13 -14.50 -3.35
N GLY A 68 2.83 -13.40 -3.10
CA GLY A 68 3.51 -12.59 -4.11
C GLY A 68 5.02 -12.70 -3.98
N PRO A 69 5.79 -11.97 -4.80
CA PRO A 69 7.25 -11.85 -4.64
C PRO A 69 7.66 -11.11 -3.36
N SER A 70 6.78 -10.31 -2.78
CA SER A 70 6.99 -9.63 -1.49
C SER A 70 5.66 -9.43 -0.74
N PRO A 71 5.68 -9.10 0.56
CA PRO A 71 4.48 -8.81 1.36
C PRO A 71 3.71 -7.54 0.95
N LEU A 72 4.18 -6.78 -0.04
CA LEU A 72 3.50 -5.60 -0.59
C LEU A 72 3.47 -5.63 -2.12
N ALA A 73 3.54 -6.83 -2.71
CA ALA A 73 3.47 -6.97 -4.15
C ALA A 73 2.00 -6.91 -4.59
N PHE A 74 1.66 -5.84 -5.32
CA PHE A 74 0.44 -5.69 -6.11
C PHE A 74 0.88 -5.33 -7.53
N TRP A 75 0.21 -5.88 -8.54
CA TRP A 75 0.59 -5.60 -9.94
C TRP A 75 -0.54 -5.90 -10.90
N ALA A 76 -0.47 -5.32 -12.09
CA ALA A 76 -1.35 -5.64 -13.20
C ALA A 76 -0.58 -6.30 -14.36
N ILE A 77 -1.27 -7.11 -15.17
CA ILE A 77 -0.77 -7.65 -16.43
C ILE A 77 -1.59 -7.02 -17.57
N PRO A 78 -1.08 -5.98 -18.26
CA PRO A 78 -1.81 -5.24 -19.29
C PRO A 78 -2.44 -6.11 -20.37
N GLU A 79 -1.74 -7.17 -20.79
CA GLU A 79 -2.14 -8.02 -21.89
C GLU A 79 -3.40 -8.85 -21.59
N THR A 80 -3.68 -9.13 -20.32
CA THR A 80 -4.79 -9.99 -19.89
C THR A 80 -5.89 -9.25 -19.14
N GLY A 81 -5.70 -7.96 -18.86
CA GLY A 81 -6.59 -7.17 -18.01
C GLY A 81 -6.68 -7.71 -16.58
N GLU A 82 -5.64 -8.39 -16.10
CA GLU A 82 -5.63 -9.00 -14.76
C GLU A 82 -4.91 -8.10 -13.76
N ILE A 83 -5.51 -7.92 -12.59
CA ILE A 83 -4.91 -7.25 -11.43
C ILE A 83 -4.69 -8.31 -10.36
N TYR A 84 -3.44 -8.48 -9.95
CA TYR A 84 -3.01 -9.47 -8.97
C TYR A 84 -2.91 -8.83 -7.59
N LEU A 85 -3.69 -9.39 -6.67
CA LEU A 85 -3.75 -8.98 -5.27
C LEU A 85 -3.44 -10.20 -4.39
N PRO A 86 -2.17 -10.52 -4.12
CA PRO A 86 -1.81 -11.64 -3.28
C PRO A 86 -2.45 -11.56 -1.90
N LEU A 87 -2.92 -12.70 -1.40
CA LEU A 87 -3.58 -12.79 -0.10
C LEU A 87 -2.62 -12.44 1.04
N GLU A 88 -1.34 -12.81 0.90
CA GLU A 88 -0.28 -12.40 1.82
C GLU A 88 -0.12 -10.88 1.86
N SER A 89 -0.12 -10.20 0.71
CA SER A 89 -0.01 -8.74 0.66
C SER A 89 -1.20 -8.02 1.30
N ILE A 90 -2.42 -8.51 1.01
CA ILE A 90 -3.65 -7.99 1.63
C ILE A 90 -3.59 -8.16 3.15
N ARG A 91 -3.21 -9.36 3.60
CA ARG A 91 -3.14 -9.70 5.03
C ARG A 91 -2.07 -8.87 5.76
N PHE A 92 -0.90 -8.70 5.13
CA PHE A 92 0.17 -7.89 5.66
C PHE A 92 -0.26 -6.44 5.84
N PHE A 93 -0.87 -5.85 4.82
CA PHE A 93 -1.35 -4.47 4.91
C PHE A 93 -2.49 -4.30 5.93
N ASP A 94 -3.39 -5.28 6.06
CA ASP A 94 -4.42 -5.33 7.11
C ASP A 94 -3.83 -5.34 8.53
N ASP A 95 -2.78 -6.15 8.77
CA ASP A 95 -2.10 -6.16 10.06
C ASP A 95 -1.35 -4.84 10.33
N ILE A 96 -0.72 -4.22 9.33
CA ILE A 96 -0.10 -2.90 9.47
C ILE A 96 -1.15 -1.82 9.80
N ALA A 97 -2.31 -1.84 9.12
CA ALA A 97 -3.42 -0.94 9.43
C ALA A 97 -3.93 -1.13 10.86
N THR A 98 -4.08 -2.37 11.31
CA THR A 98 -4.47 -2.71 12.69
C THR A 98 -3.41 -2.23 13.69
N LEU A 99 -2.13 -2.44 13.39
CA LEU A 99 -1.02 -2.05 14.25
C LEU A 99 -0.95 -0.53 14.45
N HIS A 100 -1.10 0.25 13.38
CA HIS A 100 -1.14 1.72 13.47
C HIS A 100 -2.33 2.21 14.30
N ALA A 101 -3.53 1.67 14.05
CA ALA A 101 -4.73 2.04 14.81
C ALA A 101 -4.61 1.69 16.31
N TRP A 102 -4.06 0.52 16.62
CA TRP A 102 -3.81 0.08 17.99
C TRP A 102 -2.80 0.98 18.72
N PHE A 103 -1.69 1.33 18.05
CA PHE A 103 -0.68 2.21 18.62
C PHE A 103 -1.24 3.61 18.89
N GLU A 104 -2.05 4.14 17.97
CA GLU A 104 -2.71 5.43 18.15
C GLU A 104 -3.68 5.39 19.34
N HIS A 105 -4.52 4.36 19.42
CA HIS A 105 -5.48 4.18 20.52
C HIS A 105 -4.80 4.19 21.89
N ASN A 106 -3.70 3.45 22.01
CA ASN A 106 -2.98 3.25 23.26
C ASN A 106 -1.92 4.33 23.55
N GLY A 107 -1.77 5.33 22.67
CA GLY A 107 -0.76 6.39 22.83
C GLY A 107 0.68 5.86 22.78
N CYS A 108 0.92 4.76 22.06
CA CYS A 108 2.23 4.14 21.90
C CYS A 108 3.06 4.88 20.83
N ASP A 109 4.39 4.82 20.95
CA ASP A 109 5.30 5.46 19.99
C ASP A 109 5.32 4.68 18.65
N PRO A 110 4.91 5.29 17.52
CA PRO A 110 4.85 4.61 16.22
C PRO A 110 6.24 4.30 15.62
N GLY A 111 7.34 4.81 16.19
CA GLY A 111 8.70 4.55 15.71
C GLY A 111 9.08 3.06 15.72
N MET A 112 8.50 2.27 16.63
CA MET A 112 8.70 0.80 16.63
C MET A 112 8.09 0.13 15.38
N ILE A 113 6.97 0.63 14.86
CA ILE A 113 6.37 0.12 13.62
C ILE A 113 7.34 0.35 12.46
N GLN A 114 7.94 1.53 12.39
CA GLN A 114 8.92 1.87 11.35
C GLN A 114 10.17 0.98 11.43
N SER A 115 10.67 0.70 12.64
CA SER A 115 11.79 -0.23 12.84
C SER A 115 11.46 -1.67 12.46
N TYR A 116 10.23 -2.13 12.73
CA TYR A 116 9.75 -3.44 12.27
C TYR A 116 9.75 -3.51 10.75
N LEU A 117 9.19 -2.51 10.07
CA LEU A 117 9.13 -2.44 8.61
C LEU A 117 10.53 -2.40 7.99
N TRP A 118 11.44 -1.59 8.53
CA TRP A 118 12.83 -1.57 8.09
C TRP A 118 13.52 -2.93 8.28
N SER A 119 13.32 -3.56 9.43
CA SER A 119 13.92 -4.86 9.75
C SER A 119 13.42 -5.96 8.82
N LEU A 120 12.11 -6.01 8.55
CA LEU A 120 11.49 -7.03 7.70
C LEU A 120 11.77 -6.75 6.21
N LEU A 121 11.40 -5.56 5.73
CA LEU A 121 11.35 -5.26 4.30
C LEU A 121 12.70 -4.80 3.76
N GLY A 122 13.38 -3.92 4.48
CA GLY A 122 14.63 -3.33 4.01
C GLY A 122 15.88 -4.15 4.35
N GLN A 123 15.91 -4.78 5.53
CA GLN A 123 17.01 -5.66 5.94
C GLN A 123 16.76 -7.13 5.60
N GLY A 124 15.53 -7.51 5.21
CA GLY A 124 15.19 -8.89 4.88
C GLY A 124 15.28 -9.85 6.08
N ARG A 125 15.10 -9.36 7.31
CA ARG A 125 15.14 -10.22 8.51
C ARG A 125 13.91 -11.12 8.54
N ASP A 126 14.13 -12.35 8.95
CA ASP A 126 13.05 -13.29 9.27
C ASP A 126 12.38 -12.86 10.57
N LEU A 127 11.18 -12.27 10.46
CA LEU A 127 10.39 -11.77 11.57
C LEU A 127 8.96 -12.37 11.52
N PRO A 128 8.29 -12.54 12.67
CA PRO A 128 6.88 -12.92 12.71
C PRO A 128 5.98 -11.91 12.00
N ALA A 129 4.71 -12.27 11.79
CA ALA A 129 3.67 -11.35 11.34
C ALA A 129 3.60 -10.07 12.21
N PRO A 130 3.13 -8.93 11.68
CA PRO A 130 3.21 -7.66 12.38
C PRO A 130 2.55 -7.71 13.76
N LEU A 131 1.33 -8.25 13.90
CA LEU A 131 0.68 -8.31 15.21
C LEU A 131 1.39 -9.27 16.17
N ASP A 132 1.90 -10.40 15.69
CA ASP A 132 2.63 -11.38 16.49
C ASP A 132 3.96 -10.82 17.01
N ALA A 133 4.70 -10.07 16.18
CA ALA A 133 5.96 -9.45 16.57
C ALA A 133 5.79 -8.48 17.75
N PHE A 134 4.63 -7.86 17.85
CA PHE A 134 4.26 -6.92 18.91
C PHE A 134 3.45 -7.54 20.04
N ARG A 135 3.17 -8.84 19.99
CA ARG A 135 2.29 -9.57 20.93
C ARG A 135 0.92 -8.90 21.09
N ILE A 136 0.32 -8.54 19.97
CA ILE A 136 -1.03 -7.98 19.91
C ILE A 136 -1.95 -9.09 19.42
N ASP A 137 -2.87 -9.53 20.28
CA ASP A 137 -3.94 -10.43 19.86
C ASP A 137 -4.90 -9.68 18.94
N ARG A 138 -5.10 -10.20 17.72
CA ARG A 138 -5.93 -9.53 16.71
C ARG A 138 -7.40 -9.40 17.14
N GLU A 139 -7.96 -10.42 17.78
CA GLU A 139 -9.36 -10.38 18.20
C GLU A 139 -9.55 -9.38 19.35
N VAL A 140 -8.58 -9.28 20.25
CA VAL A 140 -8.56 -8.23 21.30
C VAL A 140 -8.44 -6.84 20.66
N ALA A 141 -7.53 -6.66 19.72
CA ALA A 141 -7.34 -5.38 19.03
C ALA A 141 -8.60 -4.92 18.30
N LEU A 142 -9.24 -5.83 17.56
CA LEU A 142 -10.45 -5.53 16.79
C LEU A 142 -11.74 -5.52 17.62
N ALA A 143 -11.71 -6.00 18.87
CA ALA A 143 -12.82 -5.82 19.80
C ALA A 143 -12.89 -4.37 20.32
N GLU A 144 -11.81 -3.60 20.21
CA GLU A 144 -11.80 -2.18 20.54
C GLU A 144 -12.38 -1.36 19.37
N PRO A 145 -13.46 -0.56 19.59
CA PRO A 145 -14.16 0.14 18.50
C PRO A 145 -13.35 1.19 17.73
N PHE A 146 -12.48 1.95 18.38
CA PHE A 146 -11.58 2.89 17.71
C PHE A 146 -10.59 2.15 16.80
N THR A 147 -10.00 1.06 17.28
CA THR A 147 -9.01 0.28 16.52
C THR A 147 -9.68 -0.37 15.30
N GLU A 148 -10.87 -0.95 15.47
CA GLU A 148 -11.66 -1.52 14.38
C GLU A 148 -12.04 -0.47 13.33
N ASP A 149 -12.57 0.68 13.75
CA ASP A 149 -12.98 1.76 12.85
C ASP A 149 -11.80 2.36 12.08
N VAL A 150 -10.71 2.71 12.78
CA VAL A 150 -9.54 3.36 12.16
C VAL A 150 -8.81 2.38 11.25
N SER A 151 -8.55 1.14 11.69
CA SER A 151 -7.88 0.14 10.85
C SER A 151 -8.71 -0.22 9.61
N GLY A 152 -10.04 -0.33 9.76
CA GLY A 152 -10.97 -0.55 8.65
C GLY A 152 -10.92 0.57 7.62
N LYS A 153 -10.85 1.84 8.05
CA LYS A 153 -10.68 3.00 7.16
C LYS A 153 -9.34 3.02 6.45
N ILE A 154 -8.25 2.74 7.16
CA ILE A 154 -6.90 2.64 6.57
C ILE A 154 -6.88 1.54 5.50
N LEU A 155 -7.35 0.33 5.84
CA LEU A 155 -7.34 -0.80 4.92
C LEU A 155 -8.23 -0.56 3.70
N SER A 156 -9.48 -0.16 3.90
CA SER A 156 -10.44 0.01 2.80
C SER A 156 -10.00 1.08 1.81
N SER A 157 -9.60 2.27 2.29
CA SER A 157 -9.12 3.34 1.42
C SER A 157 -7.75 3.03 0.79
N GLY A 158 -6.85 2.33 1.49
CA GLY A 158 -5.58 1.90 0.91
C GLY A 158 -5.77 0.85 -0.19
N MET A 159 -6.64 -0.15 0.02
CA MET A 159 -6.97 -1.14 -1.01
C MET A 159 -7.68 -0.52 -2.21
N LEU A 160 -8.55 0.46 -2.00
CA LEU A 160 -9.18 1.21 -3.08
C LEU A 160 -8.12 1.96 -3.91
N PHE A 161 -7.18 2.64 -3.26
CA PHE A 161 -6.07 3.31 -3.94
C PHE A 161 -5.21 2.33 -4.75
N ILE A 162 -4.77 1.22 -4.15
CA ILE A 162 -3.98 0.18 -4.82
C ILE A 162 -4.73 -0.36 -6.04
N LEU A 163 -6.01 -0.72 -5.88
CA LEU A 163 -6.82 -1.24 -6.97
C LEU A 163 -6.95 -0.24 -8.13
N LEU A 164 -7.17 1.04 -7.80
CA LEU A 164 -7.26 2.11 -8.79
C LEU A 164 -5.93 2.42 -9.46
N HIS A 165 -4.82 2.32 -8.73
CA HIS A 165 -3.47 2.47 -9.28
C HIS A 165 -3.21 1.40 -10.34
N GLU A 166 -3.46 0.12 -10.01
CA GLU A 166 -3.32 -0.99 -10.96
C GLU A 166 -4.29 -0.89 -12.14
N ALA A 167 -5.54 -0.47 -11.89
CA ALA A 167 -6.50 -0.18 -12.95
C ALA A 167 -6.04 1.01 -13.81
N GLY A 168 -5.38 2.00 -13.22
CA GLY A 168 -4.80 3.14 -13.92
C GLY A 168 -3.76 2.70 -14.95
N HIS A 169 -2.85 1.79 -14.58
CA HIS A 169 -1.90 1.20 -15.55
C HIS A 169 -2.61 0.57 -16.75
N GLN A 170 -3.69 -0.17 -16.50
CA GLN A 170 -4.46 -0.84 -17.54
C GLN A 170 -5.18 0.17 -18.46
N LEU A 171 -5.89 1.12 -17.85
CA LEU A 171 -6.79 2.05 -18.55
C LEU A 171 -6.05 3.18 -19.28
N LEU A 172 -4.84 3.52 -18.81
CA LEU A 172 -3.96 4.50 -19.46
C LEU A 172 -3.04 3.86 -20.50
N GLY A 173 -3.07 2.53 -20.65
CA GLY A 173 -2.22 1.81 -21.60
C GLY A 173 -0.73 1.87 -21.25
N HIS A 174 -0.41 1.81 -19.96
CA HIS A 174 0.96 1.80 -19.47
C HIS A 174 1.69 0.50 -19.85
N GLU A 175 3.02 0.59 -19.99
CA GLU A 175 3.86 -0.52 -20.42
C GLU A 175 4.59 -1.11 -19.20
N GLY A 176 4.53 -2.43 -19.04
CA GLY A 176 5.27 -3.12 -17.97
C GLY A 176 6.77 -3.25 -18.26
N GLY A 177 7.57 -3.50 -17.22
CA GLY A 177 9.00 -3.79 -17.35
C GLY A 177 9.88 -2.60 -17.74
N LEU A 178 9.35 -1.38 -17.61
CA LEU A 178 10.09 -0.14 -17.81
C LEU A 178 11.00 0.18 -16.62
N SER A 179 11.98 1.05 -16.85
CA SER A 179 12.86 1.58 -15.80
C SER A 179 13.11 3.07 -16.00
N GLY A 180 13.65 3.74 -14.98
CA GLY A 180 14.01 5.16 -15.03
C GLY A 180 12.80 6.09 -15.16
N THR A 181 13.00 7.22 -15.83
CA THR A 181 12.03 8.33 -15.87
C THR A 181 10.68 7.95 -16.48
N LEU A 182 10.64 7.07 -17.50
CA LEU A 182 9.38 6.68 -18.11
C LEU A 182 8.52 5.83 -17.17
N SER A 183 9.14 4.87 -16.48
CA SER A 183 8.47 4.10 -15.43
C SER A 183 7.93 5.04 -14.35
N GLN A 184 8.77 5.96 -13.84
CA GLN A 184 8.34 6.92 -12.83
C GLN A 184 7.18 7.84 -13.28
N SER A 185 7.12 8.22 -14.56
CA SER A 185 6.00 8.99 -15.12
C SER A 185 4.71 8.18 -15.09
N GLN A 186 4.75 6.93 -15.55
CA GLN A 186 3.58 6.05 -15.56
C GLN A 186 3.08 5.75 -14.15
N GLU A 187 4.00 5.54 -13.20
CA GLU A 187 3.66 5.41 -11.79
C GLU A 187 2.95 6.65 -11.25
N THR A 188 3.47 7.85 -11.55
CA THR A 188 2.86 9.12 -11.13
C THR A 188 1.48 9.30 -11.75
N GLU A 189 1.33 8.97 -13.04
CA GLU A 189 0.05 9.04 -13.75
C GLU A 189 -0.99 8.07 -13.16
N ALA A 190 -0.58 6.85 -12.79
CA ALA A 190 -1.43 5.87 -12.11
C ALA A 190 -1.84 6.34 -10.70
N ASP A 191 -0.93 6.92 -9.92
CA ASP A 191 -1.23 7.51 -8.61
C ASP A 191 -2.26 8.65 -8.73
N LEU A 192 -2.07 9.56 -9.70
CA LEU A 192 -2.99 10.67 -9.93
C LEU A 192 -4.34 10.20 -10.47
N PHE A 193 -4.37 9.16 -11.29
CA PHE A 193 -5.61 8.50 -11.73
C PHE A 193 -6.40 7.98 -10.52
N ALA A 194 -5.72 7.31 -9.58
CA ALA A 194 -6.35 6.82 -8.36
C ALA A 194 -6.88 7.97 -7.50
N LEU A 195 -6.10 9.03 -7.26
CA LEU A 195 -6.57 10.18 -6.49
C LEU A 195 -7.74 10.91 -7.14
N GLU A 196 -7.74 11.07 -8.47
CA GLU A 196 -8.86 11.66 -9.19
C GLU A 196 -10.14 10.85 -8.97
N HIS A 197 -10.06 9.53 -8.83
CA HIS A 197 -11.22 8.73 -8.45
C HIS A 197 -11.73 9.05 -7.05
N PHE A 198 -10.85 9.19 -6.05
CA PHE A 198 -11.26 9.64 -4.70
C PHE A 198 -11.98 10.98 -4.76
N THR A 199 -11.54 11.91 -5.61
CA THR A 199 -12.24 13.20 -5.79
C THR A 199 -13.63 13.07 -6.41
N ARG A 200 -13.92 11.99 -7.13
CA ARG A 200 -15.24 11.75 -7.76
C ARG A 200 -16.24 11.21 -6.76
N ILE A 201 -15.78 10.37 -5.85
CA ILE A 201 -16.62 9.76 -4.82
C ILE A 201 -16.65 10.58 -3.52
N GLY A 202 -15.78 11.58 -3.39
CA GLY A 202 -15.75 12.47 -2.23
C GLY A 202 -15.21 11.80 -0.96
N ALA A 203 -14.37 10.78 -1.12
CA ALA A 203 -13.89 9.94 -0.04
C ALA A 203 -12.49 10.33 0.42
N TRP A 204 -12.26 10.18 1.72
CA TRP A 204 -11.00 10.51 2.38
C TRP A 204 -9.92 9.42 2.14
N PRO A 205 -8.77 9.75 1.49
CA PRO A 205 -7.78 8.75 1.08
C PRO A 205 -6.76 8.39 2.18
N VAL A 206 -7.23 8.06 3.39
CA VAL A 206 -6.35 7.87 4.57
C VAL A 206 -5.33 6.75 4.40
N GLY A 207 -5.68 5.65 3.75
CA GLY A 207 -4.79 4.50 3.56
C GLY A 207 -3.61 4.77 2.62
N VAL A 208 -3.65 5.85 1.83
CA VAL A 208 -2.57 6.20 0.89
C VAL A 208 -1.26 6.45 1.64
N ILE A 209 -1.27 7.25 2.71
CA ILE A 209 -0.05 7.54 3.47
C ILE A 209 0.51 6.28 4.13
N PHE A 210 -0.33 5.44 4.72
CA PHE A 210 0.11 4.20 5.36
C PHE A 210 0.69 3.21 4.33
N PHE A 211 0.10 3.12 3.14
CA PHE A 211 0.65 2.32 2.05
C PHE A 211 2.04 2.81 1.64
N PHE A 212 2.21 4.10 1.36
CA PHE A 212 3.52 4.64 0.93
C PHE A 212 4.57 4.63 2.04
N GLN A 213 4.20 4.87 3.30
CA GLN A 213 5.11 4.70 4.44
C GLN A 213 5.63 3.28 4.55
N THR A 214 4.77 2.29 4.31
CA THR A 214 5.15 0.88 4.35
C THR A 214 6.00 0.49 3.14
N LEU A 215 5.57 0.90 1.94
CA LEU A 215 6.25 0.62 0.67
C LEU A 215 7.64 1.26 0.60
N TRP A 216 7.83 2.44 1.20
CA TRP A 216 9.14 3.12 1.23
C TRP A 216 10.24 2.26 1.85
N TRP A 217 9.93 1.43 2.86
CA TRP A 217 10.93 0.57 3.50
C TRP A 217 11.42 -0.60 2.65
N LEU A 218 10.74 -0.95 1.54
CA LEU A 218 11.24 -1.96 0.60
C LEU A 218 12.46 -1.47 -0.20
N ASP A 219 12.52 -0.17 -0.49
CA ASP A 219 13.62 0.44 -1.24
C ASP A 219 13.80 1.90 -0.80
N PRO A 220 14.27 2.14 0.45
CA PRO A 220 14.31 3.50 0.98
C PRO A 220 15.30 4.37 0.21
N PHE A 221 16.30 3.79 -0.46
CA PHE A 221 17.30 4.51 -1.25
C PHE A 221 16.88 4.75 -2.71
N GLY A 222 15.75 4.18 -3.15
CA GLY A 222 15.21 4.37 -4.49
C GLY A 222 16.11 3.82 -5.60
N GLU A 223 16.91 2.80 -5.31
CA GLU A 223 17.84 2.20 -6.29
C GLU A 223 17.12 1.34 -7.34
N ALA A 224 15.78 1.27 -7.29
CA ALA A 224 14.97 0.39 -8.11
C ALA A 224 15.53 -1.04 -7.99
N VAL A 225 15.39 -1.61 -6.79
CA VAL A 225 15.78 -3.00 -6.50
C VAL A 225 15.33 -3.87 -7.67
N ALA A 226 16.24 -4.68 -8.22
CA ALA A 226 15.93 -5.50 -9.40
C ALA A 226 14.67 -6.35 -9.14
N GLY A 227 13.58 -6.03 -9.85
CA GLY A 227 12.27 -6.66 -9.67
C GLY A 227 11.22 -5.84 -8.92
N GLY A 228 11.57 -4.67 -8.36
CA GLY A 228 10.61 -3.70 -7.84
C GLY A 228 9.89 -2.99 -8.98
N THR A 229 8.57 -3.12 -9.03
CA THR A 229 7.74 -2.56 -10.11
C THR A 229 7.25 -1.14 -9.84
N HIS A 230 7.19 -0.72 -8.57
CA HIS A 230 6.62 0.57 -8.14
C HIS A 230 7.58 1.36 -7.23
N PRO A 231 8.64 2.00 -7.76
CA PRO A 231 9.58 2.75 -6.94
C PRO A 231 8.91 3.96 -6.27
N VAL A 232 9.11 4.13 -4.97
CA VAL A 232 8.62 5.29 -4.20
C VAL A 232 9.63 6.42 -4.34
N THR A 233 9.36 7.36 -5.24
CA THR A 233 10.23 8.51 -5.49
C THR A 233 9.68 9.78 -4.87
N ALA A 234 10.55 10.73 -4.57
CA ALA A 234 10.15 12.06 -4.08
C ALA A 234 9.14 12.73 -5.04
N ALA A 235 9.40 12.68 -6.35
CA ALA A 235 8.52 13.28 -7.35
C ALA A 235 7.10 12.69 -7.35
N ARG A 236 6.95 11.38 -7.17
CA ARG A 236 5.63 10.73 -7.03
C ARG A 236 4.90 11.24 -5.79
N LEU A 237 5.57 11.25 -4.65
CA LEU A 237 5.00 11.69 -3.37
C LEU A 237 4.64 13.18 -3.40
N GLU A 238 5.48 14.02 -3.99
CA GLU A 238 5.20 15.44 -4.24
C GLU A 238 3.93 15.62 -5.09
N ALA A 239 3.78 14.85 -6.17
CA ALA A 239 2.60 14.92 -7.04
C ALA A 239 1.31 14.52 -6.30
N ILE A 240 1.37 13.46 -5.48
CA ILE A 240 0.25 13.01 -4.63
C ILE A 240 -0.12 14.10 -3.61
N ALA A 241 0.87 14.64 -2.89
CA ALA A 241 0.66 15.69 -1.90
C ALA A 241 0.06 16.95 -2.54
N ALA A 242 0.60 17.39 -3.67
CA ALA A 242 0.11 18.54 -4.41
C ALA A 242 -1.33 18.36 -4.89
N ALA A 243 -1.69 17.17 -5.38
CA ALA A 243 -3.05 16.86 -5.83
C ALA A 243 -4.07 16.95 -4.66
N MET A 244 -3.71 16.46 -3.48
CA MET A 244 -4.55 16.55 -2.28
C MET A 244 -4.66 17.99 -1.76
N GLN A 245 -3.56 18.75 -1.75
CA GLN A 245 -3.53 20.15 -1.30
C GLN A 245 -4.30 21.09 -2.23
N ALA A 246 -4.32 20.82 -3.53
CA ALA A 246 -4.95 21.69 -4.51
C ALA A 246 -6.49 21.71 -4.39
N ARG A 247 -7.11 20.60 -3.96
CA ARG A 247 -8.58 20.43 -3.91
C ARG A 247 -9.03 19.59 -2.70
N PRO A 248 -8.66 19.93 -1.45
CA PRO A 248 -8.91 19.08 -0.29
C PRO A 248 -10.40 18.81 -0.05
N GLU A 249 -11.28 19.76 -0.41
CA GLU A 249 -12.74 19.61 -0.34
C GLU A 249 -13.30 18.54 -1.29
N ALA A 250 -12.60 18.25 -2.39
CA ALA A 250 -13.03 17.22 -3.33
C ALA A 250 -12.88 15.80 -2.74
N PHE A 251 -12.04 15.64 -1.72
CA PHE A 251 -11.82 14.38 -1.00
C PHE A 251 -12.69 14.23 0.25
N SER A 252 -13.64 15.15 0.51
CA SER A 252 -14.33 15.18 1.81
C SER A 252 -15.84 15.35 1.72
N PHE A 253 -16.40 15.60 0.53
CA PHE A 253 -17.82 16.00 0.44
C PHE A 253 -18.81 14.86 0.77
N SER A 254 -18.39 13.60 0.68
CA SER A 254 -19.21 12.44 1.02
C SER A 254 -19.00 11.95 2.44
N GLU A 255 -18.06 12.55 3.19
CA GLU A 255 -17.75 12.15 4.55
C GLU A 255 -18.82 12.65 5.54
N PRO A 256 -19.06 11.94 6.66
CA PRO A 256 -20.04 12.36 7.66
C PRO A 256 -19.79 13.76 8.24
N ASP A 257 -18.52 14.16 8.35
CA ASP A 257 -18.08 15.50 8.70
C ASP A 257 -17.09 16.01 7.63
N PRO A 258 -17.59 16.68 6.58
CA PRO A 258 -16.75 17.16 5.48
C PRO A 258 -15.69 18.16 5.91
N ALA A 259 -15.94 18.96 6.95
CA ALA A 259 -14.97 19.95 7.43
C ALA A 259 -13.80 19.26 8.13
N LYS A 260 -14.08 18.27 8.98
CA LYS A 260 -13.05 17.44 9.61
C LYS A 260 -12.27 16.65 8.56
N ALA A 261 -12.95 15.98 7.63
CA ALA A 261 -12.30 15.22 6.57
C ALA A 261 -11.41 16.09 5.68
N ARG A 262 -11.84 17.31 5.33
CA ARG A 262 -10.99 18.28 4.61
C ARG A 262 -9.69 18.57 5.36
N MET A 263 -9.76 18.81 6.68
CA MET A 263 -8.58 19.05 7.51
C MET A 263 -7.67 17.81 7.57
N GLN A 264 -8.27 16.62 7.64
CA GLN A 264 -7.51 15.36 7.62
C GLN A 264 -6.86 15.09 6.26
N THR A 265 -7.51 15.44 5.14
CA THR A 265 -6.90 15.39 3.80
C THR A 265 -5.66 16.28 3.71
N LEU A 266 -5.73 17.50 4.27
CA LEU A 266 -4.57 18.40 4.30
C LEU A 266 -3.43 17.83 5.17
N ALA A 267 -3.76 17.24 6.33
CA ALA A 267 -2.77 16.60 7.19
C ALA A 267 -2.09 15.39 6.52
N ILE A 268 -2.84 14.57 5.78
CA ILE A 268 -2.27 13.48 4.96
C ILE A 268 -1.34 14.06 3.91
N ALA A 269 -1.76 15.10 3.20
CA ALA A 269 -0.93 15.69 2.15
C ALA A 269 0.39 16.26 2.70
N GLU A 270 0.37 16.84 3.90
CA GLU A 270 1.58 17.28 4.61
C GLU A 270 2.47 16.09 5.03
N ASN A 271 1.89 15.00 5.51
CA ASN A 271 2.64 13.78 5.82
C ASN A 271 3.27 13.15 4.57
N VAL A 272 2.55 13.14 3.44
CA VAL A 272 3.07 12.65 2.16
C VAL A 272 4.20 13.57 1.66
N ALA A 273 4.04 14.89 1.77
CA ALA A 273 5.11 15.84 1.42
C ALA A 273 6.36 15.64 2.29
N THR A 274 6.18 15.41 3.60
CA THR A 274 7.29 15.09 4.51
C THR A 274 8.00 13.80 4.10
N LEU A 275 7.25 12.77 3.71
CA LEU A 275 7.84 11.54 3.18
C LEU A 275 8.59 11.80 1.85
N ALA A 276 8.09 12.72 1.03
CA ALA A 276 8.77 13.14 -0.20
C ALA A 276 10.12 13.82 0.08
N ASP A 277 10.18 14.72 1.06
CA ASP A 277 11.41 15.37 1.50
C ASP A 277 12.44 14.34 1.99
N ILE A 278 11.99 13.35 2.78
CA ILE A 278 12.84 12.23 3.22
C ILE A 278 13.32 11.42 2.01
N ALA A 279 12.42 11.05 1.09
CA ALA A 279 12.76 10.27 -0.09
C ALA A 279 13.70 11.02 -1.03
N GLY A 280 13.66 12.36 -1.07
CA GLY A 280 14.47 13.21 -1.93
C GLY A 280 15.89 13.48 -1.39
N ASP A 281 16.09 13.42 -0.08
CA ASP A 281 17.35 13.82 0.57
C ASP A 281 18.11 12.62 1.18
N GLU A 282 19.28 12.33 0.63
CA GLU A 282 20.13 11.23 1.09
C GLU A 282 20.52 11.32 2.58
N THR A 283 20.75 12.53 3.08
CA THR A 283 21.09 12.77 4.48
C THR A 283 19.90 12.43 5.37
N PHE A 284 18.69 12.86 5.00
CA PHE A 284 17.49 12.51 5.75
C PHE A 284 17.17 11.02 5.69
N ARG A 285 17.32 10.36 4.54
CA ARG A 285 17.16 8.89 4.44
C ARG A 285 18.06 8.16 5.42
N ARG A 286 19.36 8.47 5.41
CA ARG A 286 20.34 7.85 6.31
C ARG A 286 20.01 8.16 7.78
N PHE A 287 19.68 9.41 8.08
CA PHE A 287 19.28 9.81 9.43
C PHE A 287 18.05 9.05 9.92
N MET A 288 17.03 8.87 9.08
CA MET A 288 15.83 8.10 9.42
C MET A 288 16.16 6.63 9.69
N ILE A 289 16.96 6.00 8.82
CA ILE A 289 17.43 4.61 8.99
C ILE A 289 18.24 4.46 10.29
N ASP A 290 19.16 5.38 10.55
CA ASP A 290 19.96 5.38 11.78
C ASP A 290 19.06 5.57 13.01
N THR A 291 18.08 6.47 12.94
CA THR A 291 17.13 6.72 14.02
C THR A 291 16.30 5.47 14.34
N VAL A 292 15.70 4.83 13.34
CA VAL A 292 14.92 3.59 13.57
C VAL A 292 15.78 2.46 14.09
N THR A 293 17.04 2.36 13.63
CA THR A 293 17.95 1.30 14.06
C THR A 293 18.45 1.51 15.49
N THR A 294 18.68 2.76 15.91
CA THR A 294 19.30 3.08 17.20
C THR A 294 18.28 3.35 18.31
N SER A 295 17.19 4.05 18.01
CA SER A 295 16.18 4.45 18.99
C SER A 295 15.12 3.36 19.21
N TYR A 296 14.93 2.48 18.25
CA TYR A 296 13.86 1.48 18.24
C TYR A 296 14.43 0.07 17.95
N PRO A 297 15.21 -0.52 18.86
CA PRO A 297 15.86 -1.80 18.61
C PRO A 297 14.84 -2.93 18.41
N PRO A 298 15.06 -3.85 17.44
CA PRO A 298 14.11 -4.93 17.12
C PRO A 298 13.75 -5.88 18.27
N ASP A 299 14.62 -6.02 19.28
CA ASP A 299 14.33 -6.81 20.48
C ASP A 299 13.21 -6.19 21.35
N GLY A 300 12.82 -4.94 21.06
CA GLY A 300 11.79 -4.19 21.78
C GLY A 300 10.35 -4.37 21.26
N PHE A 301 10.12 -4.99 20.09
CA PHE A 301 8.79 -5.04 19.47
C PHE A 301 7.70 -5.60 20.41
N ALA A 302 7.98 -6.73 21.06
CA ALA A 302 7.06 -7.41 21.96
C ALA A 302 6.66 -6.61 23.22
N MET A 303 7.38 -5.53 23.54
CA MET A 303 7.14 -4.67 24.71
C MET A 303 6.64 -3.27 24.31
N ALA A 304 6.56 -2.97 23.02
CA ALA A 304 6.29 -1.63 22.55
C ALA A 304 4.84 -1.18 22.81
N CYS A 305 3.87 -2.08 22.63
CA CYS A 305 2.44 -1.80 22.82
C CYS A 305 1.60 -3.08 22.96
N PRO A 306 1.92 -3.98 23.93
CA PRO A 306 1.25 -5.28 24.04
C PRO A 306 -0.23 -5.14 24.41
N SER A 307 -1.03 -6.17 24.14
CA SER A 307 -2.46 -6.23 24.48
C SER A 307 -2.79 -6.75 25.89
N ASP A 308 -1.76 -7.04 26.71
CA ASP A 308 -1.86 -7.63 28.06
C ASP A 308 -2.00 -6.61 29.19
#